data_AF-A0A957IJJ6-F1
#
_entry.id   AF-A0A957IJJ6-F1
#
_cell.length_a   1.000
_cell.length_b   1.000
_cell.length_c   1.000
_cell.angle_alpha   90.00
_cell.angle_beta   90.00
_cell.angle_gamma   90.00
#
_symmetry.space_group_name_H-M   'P 1'
#
loop_
_entity.id
_entity.type
_entity.pdbx_description
1 polymer ?
#
loop_
_entity_poly.entity_id
_entity_poly.type
_entity_poly.pdbx_seq_one_letter_code
_entity_poly.pdbx_strand_id
1 'polypeptide(L)' 'MMKLRRLLLFLLLAGLLWGWVQPVFAHAVPEFSNPAPNGVIDELPDNIIIQFNEPIVANLSRIDLLTQ' A
#
# COMPACT_ATOMS: atom_id res chain seq x y z
N MET A 1 -29.32 37.01 4.75
CA MET A 1 -28.07 36.40 5.26
C MET A 1 -28.20 34.96 5.74
N MET A 2 -29.25 34.54 6.47
CA MET A 2 -29.29 33.18 7.06
C MET A 2 -29.35 32.02 6.05
N LYS A 3 -29.92 32.22 4.85
CA LYS A 3 -30.02 31.19 3.81
C LYS A 3 -28.66 30.81 3.21
N LEU A 4 -27.78 31.80 3.00
CA LEU A 4 -26.43 31.59 2.46
C LEU A 4 -25.54 30.82 3.44
N ARG A 5 -25.63 31.14 4.74
CA ARG A 5 -24.88 30.44 5.80
C ARG A 5 -25.26 28.96 5.88
N ARG A 6 -26.55 28.64 5.74
CA ARG A 6 -27.03 27.24 5.74
C ARG A 6 -26.53 26.49 4.50
N LEU A 7 -26.56 27.12 3.33
CA LEU A 7 -26.03 26.53 2.09
C LEU A 7 -24.54 26.20 2.21
N LEU A 8 -23.74 27.12 2.75
CA LEU A 8 -22.30 26.90 2.95
C LEU A 8 -22.02 25.75 3.94
N LEU A 9 -22.81 25.65 5.01
CA LEU A 9 -22.71 24.54 5.96
C LEU A 9 -23.03 23.19 5.29
N PHE A 10 -24.06 23.13 4.44
CA PHE A 10 -24.39 21.92 3.69
C PHE A 10 -23.28 21.52 2.72
N LEU A 11 -22.70 22.47 2.00
CA LEU A 11 -21.58 22.21 1.08
C LEU A 11 -20.33 21.73 1.83
N LEU A 12 -20.03 22.32 2.99
CA LEU A 12 -18.90 21.90 3.81
C LEU A 12 -19.09 20.49 4.40
N LEU A 13 -20.31 20.16 4.87
CA LEU A 13 -20.61 18.79 5.31
C LEU A 13 -20.52 17.78 4.17
N ALA A 14 -21.04 18.13 2.99
CA ALA A 14 -20.97 17.27 1.81
C ALA A 14 -19.51 17.02 1.39
N GLY A 15 -18.65 18.05 1.44
CA GLY A 15 -17.22 17.91 1.16
C GLY A 15 -16.49 17.03 2.19
N LEU A 16 -16.82 17.15 3.48
CA LEU A 16 -16.22 16.33 4.54
C LEU A 16 -16.59 14.85 4.41
N LEU A 17 -17.84 14.56 4.06
CA LEU A 17 -18.33 13.18 3.89
C LEU A 17 -17.78 12.53 2.61
N TRP A 18 -17.41 13.32 1.60
CA TRP A 18 -16.81 12.81 0.37
C TRP A 18 -15.32 12.48 0.51
N GLY A 19 -14.66 13.02 1.53
CA GLY A 19 -13.22 12.88 1.77
C GLY A 19 -12.83 11.61 2.53
N TRP A 20 -13.32 10.44 2.13
CA TRP A 20 -12.74 9.17 2.59
C TRP A 20 -11.45 8.91 1.80
N VAL A 21 -10.38 9.59 2.20
CA VAL A 21 -9.04 9.33 1.65
C VAL A 21 -8.56 8.01 2.25
N GLN A 22 -8.26 7.03 1.40
CA GLN A 22 -7.62 5.79 1.83
C GLN A 22 -6.30 6.14 2.53
N PRO A 23 -5.99 5.56 3.70
CA PRO A 23 -4.67 5.75 4.30
C PRO A 23 -3.64 5.22 3.30
N VAL A 24 -2.76 6.10 2.83
CA VAL A 24 -1.58 5.74 2.03
C VAL A 24 -0.42 5.71 3.02
N PHE A 25 0.15 4.54 3.29
CA PHE A 25 1.38 4.47 4.04
C PHE A 25 2.51 4.97 3.13
N ALA A 26 3.47 5.69 3.70
CA ALA A 26 4.53 6.31 2.90
C ALA A 26 5.46 5.29 2.21
N HIS A 27 5.46 4.04 2.66
CA HIS A 27 6.34 2.98 2.16
C HIS A 27 5.62 1.64 2.18
N ALA A 28 5.75 0.89 1.08
CA ALA A 28 5.33 -0.50 1.01
C ALA A 28 6.26 -1.38 1.86
N VAL A 29 5.67 -2.16 2.77
CA VAL A 29 6.39 -3.03 3.71
C VAL A 29 6.11 -4.49 3.34
N PRO A 30 7.15 -5.36 3.27
CA PRO A 30 6.94 -6.80 3.09
C PRO A 30 6.14 -7.38 4.26
N GLU A 31 5.04 -8.07 3.98
CA GLU A 31 4.22 -8.75 4.98
C GLU A 31 4.39 -10.28 4.92
N PHE A 32 4.80 -10.81 3.77
CA PHE A 32 4.99 -12.23 3.55
C PHE A 32 6.09 -12.48 2.52
N SER A 33 6.81 -13.59 2.68
CA SER A 33 7.70 -14.11 1.64
C SER A 33 7.69 -15.64 1.60
N ASN A 34 7.94 -16.18 0.41
CA ASN A 34 8.24 -17.58 0.20
C ASN A 34 9.45 -17.71 -0.73
N PRO A 35 10.57 -18.31 -0.30
CA PRO A 35 10.84 -18.84 1.05
C PRO A 35 10.72 -17.81 2.18
N ALA A 36 10.46 -18.30 3.39
CA ALA A 36 10.44 -17.45 4.58
C ALA A 36 11.85 -16.89 4.88
N PRO A 37 11.98 -15.73 5.55
CA PRO A 37 13.28 -15.22 5.94
C PRO A 37 14.01 -16.22 6.83
N ASN A 38 15.28 -16.51 6.51
CA ASN A 38 16.08 -17.55 7.17
C ASN A 38 15.48 -18.98 7.08
N GLY A 39 14.52 -19.20 6.19
CA GLY A 39 13.95 -20.51 5.94
C GLY A 39 14.99 -21.43 5.31
N VAL A 40 15.14 -22.62 5.87
CA VAL A 40 15.89 -23.70 5.23
C VAL A 40 14.92 -24.46 4.34
N ILE A 41 15.30 -24.60 3.07
CA ILE A 41 14.50 -25.27 2.06
C ILE A 41 15.31 -26.45 1.51
N ASP A 42 14.63 -27.56 1.27
CA ASP A 42 15.28 -28.79 0.80
C ASP A 42 15.55 -28.73 -0.72
N GLU A 43 14.76 -27.95 -1.45
CA GLU A 43 14.84 -27.78 -2.90
C GLU A 43 14.91 -26.30 -3.29
N LEU A 44 15.60 -26.01 -4.40
CA LEU A 44 15.66 -24.68 -4.97
C LEU A 44 14.30 -24.32 -5.60
N PRO A 45 13.69 -23.17 -5.25
CA PRO A 45 12.38 -22.82 -5.77
C PRO A 45 12.49 -22.18 -7.15
N ASP A 46 11.51 -22.45 -8.02
CA ASP A 46 11.42 -21.81 -9.34
C ASP A 46 11.15 -20.29 -9.23
N ASN A 47 10.49 -19.87 -8.15
CA ASN A 47 10.09 -18.47 -7.92
C ASN A 47 10.33 -18.06 -6.47
N ILE A 48 10.72 -16.79 -6.29
CA ILE A 48 10.73 -16.12 -4.98
C ILE A 48 9.54 -15.17 -4.95
N ILE A 49 8.69 -15.32 -3.93
CA ILE A 49 7.49 -14.51 -3.75
C ILE A 49 7.72 -13.57 -2.57
N ILE A 50 7.51 -12.27 -2.78
CA ILE A 50 7.48 -11.25 -1.73
C ILE A 50 6.18 -10.48 -1.90
N GLN A 51 5.34 -10.50 -0.87
CA GLN A 51 4.09 -9.76 -0.83
C GLN A 51 4.25 -8.54 0.07
N PHE A 52 3.78 -7.41 -0.43
CA PHE A 52 3.79 -6.13 0.29
C PHE A 52 2.36 -5.79 0.69
N ASN A 53 2.24 -5.05 1.79
CA ASN A 53 0.96 -4.52 2.28
C ASN A 53 0.32 -3.46 1.34
N GLU A 54 1.07 -2.99 0.33
CA GLU A 54 0.64 -2.01 -0.67
C GLU A 54 1.15 -2.39 -2.07
N PRO A 55 0.49 -1.92 -3.16
CA PRO A 55 0.96 -2.13 -4.52
C PRO A 55 2.36 -1.57 -4.76
N ILE A 56 3.18 -2.33 -5.50
CA ILE A 56 4.52 -1.92 -5.91
C ILE A 56 4.51 -1.46 -7.37
N VAL A 57 5.18 -0.34 -7.66
CA VAL A 57 5.43 0.11 -9.03
C VAL A 57 6.62 -0.66 -9.60
N ALA A 58 6.36 -1.80 -10.27
CA ALA A 58 7.39 -2.72 -10.75
C ALA A 58 8.53 -2.04 -11.54
N ASN A 59 8.19 -1.04 -12.36
CA ASN A 59 9.14 -0.34 -13.24
C ASN A 59 10.16 0.53 -12.49
N LEU A 60 9.88 0.84 -11.22
CA LEU A 60 10.75 1.63 -10.34
C LEU A 60 11.36 0.78 -9.21
N SER A 61 11.11 -0.53 -9.25
CA SER A 61 11.56 -1.48 -8.25
C SER A 61 12.66 -2.38 -8.79
N ARG A 62 13.55 -2.83 -7.90
CA ARG A 62 14.67 -3.70 -8.24
C ARG A 62 14.78 -4.82 -7.20
N ILE A 63 14.98 -6.05 -7.68
CA ILE A 63 15.29 -7.21 -6.85
C ILE A 63 16.66 -7.72 -7.30
N ASP A 64 17.61 -7.79 -6.37
CA ASP A 64 18.94 -8.35 -6.61
C ASP A 64 19.06 -9.67 -5.85
N LEU A 65 19.37 -10.76 -6.54
CA LEU A 65 19.70 -12.05 -5.94
C LEU A 65 21.21 -12.13 -5.74
N LEU A 66 21.65 -12.21 -4.48
CA LEU A 66 23.06 -12.32 -4.15
C LEU A 66 23.43 -13.79 -3.95
N THR A 67 24.53 -14.22 -4.58
CA THR A 67 25.11 -15.56 -4.43
C THR A 67 26.51 -15.44 -3.83
N GLN A 68 26.90 -16.39 -2.99
CA GLN A 68 28.25 -16.51 -2.45
C GLN A 68 29.14 -17.39 -3.32
#